data_AF-A0A7J7NWA7-F1
#
_entry.id   AF-A0A7J7NWA7-F1
#
_cell.length_a   1.000
_cell.length_b   1.000
_cell.length_c   1.000
_cell.angle_alpha   90.00
_cell.angle_beta   90.00
_cell.angle_gamma   90.00
#
_symmetry.space_group_name_H-M   'P 1'
#
loop_
_entity.id
_entity.type
_entity.pdbx_description
1 polymer ?
#
loop_
_entity_poly.entity_id
_entity_poly.type
_entity_poly.pdbx_seq_one_letter_code
_entity_poly.pdbx_strand_id
1 'polypeptide(L)'
;IFYLFLQRGFEQQWLSVTFSKAIFFGNGLVAIIAGLFGNMLADTLGFGPVAPFDAAACFLAIGMAIIMSSWSENFGDPSESKDLFTQFKGAAVAIASDEKIALLGAIQSLFEGSMYTFVFLWTPALSPNEEDIPHGFIFATFMLSSMLGSSIASRLLARSSPKVESYMQIVFAISALTFLFPIITSLTVAPSKVKGGSISFAGSIQLLGFCVFEACVGLFWPSIMKMRSQYIPEESRSTIMNFFRIPLNIFVCIVLYNVNAFPITVMFGMCSIFLFISSILQRRLMVVAESHKSKSQDWTSMKDRDTEAEPLNI
;
A
#
# COMPACT_ATOMS: atom_id res chain seq x y z
N ILE A 1 -5.21 -20.10 5.66
CA ILE A 1 -3.91 -20.45 5.02
C ILE A 1 -2.90 -20.95 6.04
N PHE A 2 -2.52 -20.18 7.07
CA PHE A 2 -1.52 -20.58 8.08
C PHE A 2 -1.86 -21.91 8.79
N TYR A 3 -3.13 -22.08 9.20
CA TYR A 3 -3.61 -23.28 9.87
C TYR A 3 -3.65 -24.52 8.96
N LEU A 4 -4.05 -24.33 7.70
CA LEU A 4 -4.07 -25.36 6.65
C LEU A 4 -2.65 -25.81 6.23
N PHE A 5 -1.67 -24.90 6.37
CA PHE A 5 -0.25 -25.15 6.13
C PHE A 5 0.37 -26.01 7.23
N LEU A 6 0.01 -25.71 8.50
CA LEU A 6 0.37 -26.51 9.68
C LEU A 6 -0.28 -27.90 9.66
N GLN A 7 -1.56 -28.00 9.29
CA GLN A 7 -2.26 -29.30 9.12
C GLN A 7 -1.62 -30.19 8.05
N ARG A 8 -0.98 -29.61 7.03
CA ARG A 8 -0.29 -30.35 5.96
C ARG A 8 1.20 -30.61 6.27
N GLY A 9 1.69 -30.25 7.46
CA GLY A 9 3.05 -30.57 7.91
C GLY A 9 4.17 -29.77 7.23
N PHE A 10 3.86 -28.63 6.60
CA PHE A 10 4.89 -27.82 5.94
C PHE A 10 5.66 -26.94 6.95
N GLU A 11 6.98 -26.94 6.84
CA GLU A 11 7.87 -26.08 7.64
C GLU A 11 7.54 -24.59 7.46
N GLN A 12 7.55 -23.84 8.57
CA GLN A 12 7.18 -22.41 8.64
C GLN A 12 7.98 -21.50 7.68
N GLN A 13 9.16 -21.95 7.25
CA GLN A 13 10.00 -21.28 6.25
C GLN A 13 9.36 -21.23 4.85
N TRP A 14 8.62 -22.27 4.45
CA TRP A 14 7.98 -22.35 3.14
C TRP A 14 6.81 -21.36 3.00
N LEU A 15 6.17 -21.01 4.10
CA LEU A 15 5.10 -20.04 4.13
C LEU A 15 5.62 -18.63 3.79
N SER A 16 6.74 -18.24 4.38
CA SER A 16 7.40 -16.95 4.12
C SER A 16 7.91 -16.86 2.68
N VAL A 17 8.47 -17.95 2.15
CA VAL A 17 8.91 -18.04 0.75
C VAL A 17 7.72 -18.00 -0.22
N THR A 18 6.61 -18.67 0.12
CA THR A 18 5.39 -18.68 -0.69
C THR A 18 4.74 -17.30 -0.75
N PHE A 19 4.61 -16.61 0.39
CA PHE A 19 4.08 -15.24 0.43
C PHE A 19 4.98 -14.27 -0.33
N SER A 20 6.31 -14.38 -0.19
CA SER A 20 7.26 -13.55 -0.93
C SER A 20 7.15 -13.77 -2.45
N LYS A 21 7.12 -15.03 -2.90
CA LYS A 21 6.93 -15.37 -4.32
C LYS A 21 5.56 -14.94 -4.84
N ALA A 22 4.49 -15.13 -4.09
CA ALA A 22 3.14 -14.74 -4.47
C ALA A 22 2.98 -13.23 -4.59
N ILE A 23 3.58 -12.45 -3.69
CA ILE A 23 3.54 -10.98 -3.77
C ILE A 23 4.39 -10.48 -4.93
N PHE A 24 5.61 -11.01 -5.11
CA PHE A 24 6.52 -10.56 -6.17
C PHE A 24 6.05 -10.94 -7.58
N PHE A 25 5.69 -12.21 -7.79
CA PHE A 25 5.18 -12.69 -9.09
C PHE A 25 3.71 -12.32 -9.30
N GLY A 26 2.86 -12.45 -8.28
CA GLY A 26 1.42 -12.24 -8.41
C GLY A 26 1.03 -10.77 -8.48
N ASN A 27 1.57 -9.90 -7.64
CA ASN A 27 1.08 -8.51 -7.61
C ASN A 27 1.72 -7.63 -8.69
N GLY A 28 2.96 -7.92 -9.09
CA GLY A 28 3.68 -7.17 -10.11
C GLY A 28 3.58 -7.79 -11.50
N LEU A 29 4.16 -8.98 -11.67
CA LEU A 29 4.29 -9.61 -13.00
C LEU A 29 2.93 -9.95 -13.62
N VAL A 30 2.00 -10.53 -12.85
CA VAL A 30 0.65 -10.81 -13.36
C VAL A 30 -0.10 -9.52 -13.67
N ALA A 31 0.08 -8.44 -12.90
CA ALA A 31 -0.54 -7.15 -13.20
C ALA A 31 -0.03 -6.54 -14.53
N ILE A 32 1.27 -6.66 -14.81
CA ILE A 32 1.86 -6.24 -16.09
C ILE A 32 1.26 -7.06 -17.24
N ILE A 33 1.26 -8.39 -17.11
CA ILE A 33 0.73 -9.30 -18.15
C ILE A 33 -0.76 -9.03 -18.37
N ALA A 34 -1.53 -8.85 -17.30
CA ALA A 34 -2.97 -8.54 -17.38
C ALA A 34 -3.23 -7.20 -18.08
N GLY A 35 -2.44 -6.16 -17.79
CA GLY A 35 -2.54 -4.86 -18.45
C GLY A 35 -2.24 -4.94 -19.95
N LEU A 36 -1.16 -5.63 -20.34
CA LEU A 36 -0.80 -5.84 -21.75
C LEU A 36 -1.83 -6.71 -22.48
N PHE A 37 -2.33 -7.76 -21.83
CA PHE A 37 -3.36 -8.64 -22.38
C PHE A 37 -4.69 -7.90 -22.57
N GLY A 38 -5.08 -7.05 -21.63
CA GLY A 38 -6.24 -6.17 -21.76
C GLY A 38 -6.12 -5.22 -22.94
N ASN A 39 -4.94 -4.61 -23.13
CA ASN A 39 -4.67 -3.74 -24.28
C ASN A 39 -4.71 -4.50 -25.62
N MET A 40 -4.18 -5.73 -25.65
CA MET A 40 -4.21 -6.57 -26.84
C MET A 40 -5.65 -6.97 -27.22
N LEU A 41 -6.48 -7.29 -26.23
CA LEU A 41 -7.89 -7.65 -26.45
C LEU A 41 -8.73 -6.47 -26.94
N ALA A 42 -8.56 -5.31 -26.31
CA ALA A 42 -9.34 -4.11 -26.65
C ALA A 42 -8.90 -3.48 -27.98
N ASP A 43 -7.59 -3.24 -28.16
CA ASP A 43 -7.06 -2.44 -29.27
C ASP A 43 -6.58 -3.29 -30.45
N THR A 44 -5.76 -4.31 -30.20
CA THR A 44 -5.12 -5.10 -31.27
C THR A 44 -6.10 -6.06 -31.94
N LEU A 45 -6.97 -6.69 -31.15
CA LEU A 45 -7.97 -7.64 -31.64
C LEU A 45 -9.32 -6.99 -31.93
N GLY A 46 -9.52 -5.72 -31.53
CA GLY A 46 -10.72 -4.95 -31.84
C GLY A 46 -12.00 -5.50 -31.23
N PHE A 47 -11.92 -6.32 -30.17
CA PHE A 47 -13.10 -6.87 -29.49
C PHE A 47 -13.87 -5.83 -28.67
N GLY A 48 -13.39 -4.58 -28.67
CA GLY A 48 -14.02 -3.45 -28.01
C GLY A 48 -13.68 -3.36 -26.52
N PRO A 49 -14.17 -2.31 -25.84
CA PRO A 49 -13.79 -1.99 -24.46
C PRO A 49 -14.30 -2.98 -23.41
N VAL A 50 -15.22 -3.89 -23.79
CA VAL A 50 -15.80 -4.90 -22.88
C VAL A 50 -14.95 -6.18 -22.79
N ALA A 51 -14.13 -6.45 -23.80
CA ALA A 51 -13.37 -7.69 -23.91
C ALA A 51 -12.43 -8.00 -22.71
N PRO A 52 -11.76 -7.02 -22.09
CA PRO A 52 -10.98 -7.27 -20.87
C PRO A 52 -11.83 -7.74 -19.69
N PHE A 53 -13.09 -7.28 -19.58
CA PHE A 53 -14.01 -7.69 -18.51
C PHE A 53 -14.48 -9.12 -18.69
N ASP A 54 -14.81 -9.51 -19.92
CA ASP A 54 -15.22 -10.88 -20.25
C ASP A 54 -14.06 -11.87 -20.00
N ALA A 55 -12.85 -11.50 -20.40
CA ALA A 55 -11.65 -12.28 -20.11
C ALA A 55 -11.44 -12.45 -18.59
N ALA A 56 -11.57 -11.36 -17.81
CA ALA A 56 -11.45 -11.40 -16.36
C ALA A 56 -12.51 -12.32 -15.72
N ALA A 57 -13.76 -12.29 -16.21
CA ALA A 57 -14.83 -13.17 -15.73
C ALA A 57 -14.50 -14.65 -15.97
N CYS A 58 -13.96 -15.01 -17.14
CA CYS A 58 -13.50 -16.36 -17.43
C CYS A 58 -12.39 -16.82 -16.48
N PHE A 59 -11.39 -15.97 -16.23
CA PHE A 59 -10.32 -16.29 -15.27
C PHE A 59 -10.86 -16.47 -13.84
N LEU A 60 -11.82 -15.63 -13.42
CA LEU A 60 -12.47 -15.75 -12.11
C LEU A 60 -13.26 -17.05 -11.98
N ALA A 61 -13.99 -17.46 -13.02
CA ALA A 61 -14.74 -18.72 -13.03
C ALA A 61 -13.82 -19.94 -12.91
N ILE A 62 -12.68 -19.93 -13.62
CA ILE A 62 -11.66 -20.98 -13.50
C ILE A 62 -11.08 -20.98 -12.08
N GLY A 63 -10.75 -19.81 -11.53
CA GLY A 63 -10.26 -19.66 -10.16
C GLY A 63 -11.25 -20.21 -9.13
N MET A 64 -12.53 -19.91 -9.30
CA MET A 64 -13.61 -20.44 -8.45
C MET A 64 -13.69 -21.96 -8.51
N ALA A 65 -13.63 -22.56 -9.70
CA ALA A 65 -13.65 -24.01 -9.87
C ALA A 65 -12.43 -24.69 -9.19
N ILE A 66 -11.25 -24.09 -9.29
CA ILE A 66 -10.04 -24.58 -8.61
C ILE A 66 -10.17 -24.46 -7.09
N ILE A 67 -10.67 -23.33 -6.58
CA ILE A 67 -10.85 -23.14 -5.13
C ILE A 67 -11.84 -24.16 -4.59
N MET A 68 -13.00 -24.32 -5.22
CA MET A 68 -14.02 -25.30 -4.79
C MET A 68 -13.50 -26.74 -4.80
N SER A 69 -12.60 -27.09 -5.71
CA SER A 69 -12.04 -28.45 -5.79
C SER A 69 -10.81 -28.69 -4.91
N SER A 70 -10.03 -27.64 -4.60
CA SER A 70 -8.71 -27.78 -3.95
C SER A 70 -8.66 -27.31 -2.49
N TRP A 71 -9.62 -26.48 -2.05
CA TRP A 71 -9.67 -25.96 -0.68
C TRP A 71 -10.71 -26.69 0.16
N SER A 72 -10.27 -27.20 1.31
CA SER A 72 -11.17 -27.66 2.38
C SER A 72 -11.62 -26.46 3.22
N GLU A 73 -12.92 -26.35 3.47
CA GLU A 73 -13.49 -25.26 4.27
C GLU A 73 -12.94 -25.29 5.71
N ASN A 74 -12.36 -24.18 6.15
CA ASN A 74 -11.93 -24.02 7.54
C ASN A 74 -12.99 -23.20 8.27
N PHE A 75 -14.03 -23.86 8.77
CA PHE A 75 -14.97 -23.24 9.69
C PHE A 75 -14.21 -22.94 10.98
N GLY A 76 -13.99 -21.66 11.27
CA GLY A 76 -13.36 -21.22 12.52
C GLY A 76 -14.09 -21.79 13.73
N ASP A 77 -13.41 -21.82 14.87
CA ASP A 77 -13.97 -22.38 16.10
C ASP A 77 -15.26 -21.62 16.49
N PRO A 78 -16.44 -22.27 16.56
CA PRO A 78 -17.71 -21.61 16.87
C PRO A 78 -17.67 -20.91 18.25
N SER A 79 -16.77 -21.37 19.13
CA SER A 79 -16.56 -20.83 20.48
C SER A 79 -15.83 -19.47 20.50
N GLU A 80 -15.19 -19.07 19.39
CA GLU A 80 -14.48 -17.78 19.25
C GLU A 80 -15.27 -16.72 18.46
N SER A 81 -16.59 -16.88 18.32
CA SER A 81 -17.47 -15.87 17.70
C SER A 81 -17.63 -14.63 18.61
N LYS A 82 -16.54 -13.89 18.83
CA LYS A 82 -16.55 -12.62 19.55
C LYS A 82 -17.44 -11.65 18.79
N ASP A 83 -18.42 -11.08 19.47
CA ASP A 83 -19.31 -10.07 18.91
C ASP A 83 -18.51 -8.91 18.30
N LEU A 84 -18.92 -8.44 17.12
CA LEU A 84 -18.17 -7.44 16.35
C LEU A 84 -17.91 -6.19 17.18
N PHE A 85 -18.91 -5.75 17.95
CA PHE A 85 -18.79 -4.59 18.83
C PHE A 85 -17.69 -4.76 19.88
N THR A 86 -17.55 -5.96 20.43
CA THR A 86 -16.50 -6.28 21.42
C THR A 86 -15.11 -6.26 20.78
N GLN A 87 -14.98 -6.75 19.54
CA GLN A 87 -13.72 -6.67 18.79
C GLN A 87 -13.34 -5.23 18.44
N PHE A 88 -14.30 -4.42 18.00
CA PHE A 88 -14.09 -3.00 17.71
C PHE A 88 -13.72 -2.20 18.96
N LYS A 89 -14.36 -2.49 20.09
CA LYS A 89 -14.00 -1.89 21.39
C LYS A 89 -12.59 -2.29 21.82
N GLY A 90 -12.23 -3.57 21.68
CA GLY A 90 -10.87 -4.05 21.95
C GLY A 90 -9.81 -3.38 21.07
N ALA A 91 -10.10 -3.23 19.77
CA ALA A 91 -9.24 -2.51 18.84
C ALA A 91 -9.08 -1.03 19.24
N ALA A 92 -10.18 -0.35 19.60
CA ALA A 92 -10.14 1.05 20.03
C ALA A 92 -9.30 1.24 21.30
N VAL A 93 -9.40 0.34 22.28
CA VAL A 93 -8.56 0.36 23.48
C VAL A 93 -7.10 0.12 23.13
N ALA A 94 -6.79 -0.84 22.26
CA ALA A 94 -5.42 -1.13 21.82
C ALA A 94 -4.79 0.07 21.09
N ILE A 95 -5.56 0.73 20.22
CA ILE A 95 -5.16 1.95 19.51
C ILE A 95 -4.92 3.10 20.51
N ALA A 96 -5.80 3.27 21.49
CA ALA A 96 -5.67 4.33 22.49
C ALA A 96 -4.50 4.09 23.45
N SER A 97 -4.11 2.83 23.66
CA SER A 97 -3.06 2.44 24.60
C SER A 97 -1.66 2.44 23.98
N ASP A 98 -1.54 2.16 22.68
CA ASP A 98 -0.26 2.16 21.96
C ASP A 98 -0.27 3.19 20.81
N GLU A 99 0.41 4.31 21.07
CA GLU A 99 0.58 5.40 20.10
C GLU A 99 1.21 4.90 18.78
N LYS A 100 2.07 3.87 18.80
CA LYS A 100 2.67 3.32 17.57
C LYS A 100 1.62 2.69 16.68
N ILE A 101 0.63 2.00 17.26
CA ILE A 101 -0.48 1.39 16.51
C ILE A 101 -1.34 2.48 15.89
N ALA A 102 -1.65 3.54 16.64
CA ALA A 102 -2.41 4.67 16.14
C ALA A 102 -1.69 5.40 14.98
N LEU A 103 -0.41 5.72 15.16
CA LEU A 103 0.41 6.38 14.14
C LEU A 103 0.54 5.52 12.89
N LEU A 104 0.82 4.21 13.04
CA LEU A 104 0.95 3.28 11.93
C LEU A 104 -0.34 3.16 11.12
N GLY A 105 -1.49 3.05 11.82
CA GLY A 105 -2.81 3.00 11.19
C GLY A 105 -3.13 4.27 10.42
N ALA A 106 -2.85 5.44 11.01
CA ALA A 106 -3.06 6.74 10.36
C ALA A 106 -2.18 6.92 9.11
N ILE A 107 -0.89 6.60 9.20
CA ILE A 107 0.05 6.66 8.06
C ILE A 107 -0.42 5.77 6.91
N GLN A 108 -0.80 4.52 7.24
CA GLN A 108 -1.27 3.57 6.25
C GLN A 108 -2.53 4.09 5.55
N SER A 109 -3.51 4.57 6.32
CA SER A 109 -4.74 5.10 5.75
C SER A 109 -4.47 6.32 4.86
N LEU A 110 -3.73 7.33 5.32
CA LEU A 110 -3.44 8.51 4.51
C LEU A 110 -2.72 8.18 3.19
N PHE A 111 -1.80 7.20 3.21
CA PHE A 111 -1.11 6.75 2.01
C PHE A 111 -2.04 5.99 1.06
N GLU A 112 -2.78 5.00 1.56
CA GLU A 112 -3.71 4.20 0.75
C GLU A 112 -4.82 5.06 0.14
N GLY A 113 -5.35 6.04 0.88
CA GLY A 113 -6.35 6.98 0.36
C GLY A 113 -5.82 7.84 -0.78
N SER A 114 -4.56 8.29 -0.66
CA SER A 114 -3.88 9.04 -1.73
C SER A 114 -3.61 8.17 -2.96
N MET A 115 -3.21 6.91 -2.75
CA MET A 115 -3.02 5.92 -3.82
C MET A 115 -4.32 5.62 -4.57
N TYR A 116 -5.42 5.37 -3.86
CA TYR A 116 -6.72 5.12 -4.50
C TYR A 116 -7.18 6.34 -5.31
N THR A 117 -7.05 7.53 -4.76
CA THR A 117 -7.37 8.77 -5.48
C THR A 117 -6.52 8.91 -6.75
N PHE A 118 -5.23 8.61 -6.67
CA PHE A 118 -4.34 8.59 -7.84
C PHE A 118 -4.79 7.60 -8.92
N VAL A 119 -5.17 6.37 -8.56
CA VAL A 119 -5.61 5.32 -9.50
C VAL A 119 -6.86 5.77 -10.29
N PHE A 120 -7.72 6.61 -9.71
CA PHE A 120 -8.87 7.19 -10.43
C PHE A 120 -8.50 8.40 -11.27
N LEU A 121 -7.55 9.23 -10.81
CA LEU A 121 -7.26 10.53 -11.43
C LEU A 121 -6.11 10.51 -12.44
N TRP A 122 -5.26 9.49 -12.49
CA TRP A 122 -4.10 9.50 -13.40
C TRP A 122 -4.50 9.56 -14.88
N THR A 123 -5.57 8.86 -15.28
CA THR A 123 -6.08 8.86 -16.66
C THR A 123 -6.55 10.25 -17.11
N PRO A 124 -7.51 10.91 -16.42
CA PRO A 124 -7.93 12.26 -16.79
C PRO A 124 -6.83 13.30 -16.58
N ALA A 125 -5.89 13.07 -15.65
CA ALA A 125 -4.76 13.98 -15.46
C ALA A 125 -3.76 13.92 -16.62
N LEU A 126 -3.55 12.75 -17.23
CA LEU A 126 -2.60 12.57 -18.32
C LEU A 126 -3.20 12.83 -19.70
N SER A 127 -4.52 12.66 -19.85
CA SER A 127 -5.27 12.94 -21.07
C SER A 127 -6.38 13.97 -20.82
N PRO A 128 -6.04 15.25 -20.51
CA PRO A 128 -7.04 16.29 -20.26
C PRO A 128 -7.83 16.69 -21.53
N ASN A 129 -7.32 16.35 -22.71
CA ASN A 129 -7.91 16.70 -24.02
C ASN A 129 -8.46 15.48 -24.79
N GLU A 130 -8.67 14.33 -24.13
CA GLU A 130 -9.07 13.07 -24.78
C GLU A 130 -8.08 12.61 -25.87
N GLU A 131 -6.78 12.77 -25.62
CA GLU A 131 -5.73 12.21 -26.45
C GLU A 131 -5.79 10.67 -26.41
N ASP A 132 -5.65 10.02 -27.58
CA ASP A 132 -5.52 8.57 -27.73
C ASP A 132 -4.16 8.13 -27.18
N ILE A 133 -4.13 7.79 -25.90
CA ILE A 133 -2.94 7.32 -25.21
C ILE A 133 -3.11 5.81 -24.93
N PRO A 134 -2.11 4.97 -25.26
CA PRO A 134 -2.17 3.54 -24.94
C PRO A 134 -2.11 3.31 -23.43
N HIS A 135 -3.28 3.31 -22.77
CA HIS A 135 -3.41 3.23 -21.33
C HIS A 135 -2.78 1.95 -20.75
N GLY A 136 -2.84 0.83 -21.48
CA GLY A 136 -2.24 -0.44 -21.03
C GLY A 136 -0.71 -0.37 -20.94
N PHE A 137 -0.04 0.33 -21.86
CA PHE A 137 1.42 0.48 -21.83
C PHE A 137 1.88 1.40 -20.69
N ILE A 138 1.12 2.47 -20.41
CA ILE A 138 1.40 3.35 -19.27
C ILE A 138 1.20 2.60 -17.96
N PHE A 139 0.10 1.87 -17.82
CA PHE A 139 -0.15 1.05 -16.65
C PHE A 139 0.93 -0.04 -16.46
N ALA A 140 1.38 -0.67 -17.54
CA ALA A 140 2.50 -1.61 -17.49
C ALA A 140 3.80 -0.93 -17.00
N THR A 141 4.04 0.33 -17.40
CA THR A 141 5.18 1.13 -16.93
C THR A 141 5.07 1.45 -15.44
N PHE A 142 3.88 1.81 -14.96
CA PHE A 142 3.59 2.01 -13.53
C PHE A 142 3.84 0.74 -12.72
N MET A 143 3.31 -0.40 -13.18
CA MET A 143 3.53 -1.69 -12.52
C MET A 143 5.00 -2.09 -12.52
N LEU A 144 5.74 -1.85 -13.61
CA LEU A 144 7.19 -2.06 -13.65
C LEU A 144 7.92 -1.18 -12.62
N SER A 145 7.54 0.10 -12.51
CA SER A 145 8.11 1.01 -11.50
C SER A 145 7.85 0.52 -10.07
N SER A 146 6.62 0.06 -9.80
CA SER A 146 6.24 -0.53 -8.51
C SER A 146 7.01 -1.83 -8.19
N MET A 147 7.29 -2.66 -9.19
CA MET A 147 8.17 -3.84 -9.02
C MET A 147 9.61 -3.47 -8.69
N LEU A 148 10.15 -2.41 -9.32
CA LEU A 148 11.46 -1.87 -8.98
C LEU A 148 11.50 -1.38 -7.53
N GLY A 149 10.48 -0.61 -7.11
CA GLY A 149 10.32 -0.17 -5.72
C GLY A 149 10.28 -1.33 -4.73
N SER A 150 9.48 -2.35 -5.00
CA SER A 150 9.36 -3.56 -4.16
C SER A 150 10.67 -4.34 -4.05
N SER A 151 11.44 -4.39 -5.14
CA SER A 151 12.78 -5.01 -5.17
C SER A 151 13.77 -4.24 -4.31
N ILE A 152 13.75 -2.90 -4.38
CA ILE A 152 14.57 -2.02 -3.54
C ILE A 152 14.18 -2.21 -2.07
N ALA A 153 12.89 -2.19 -1.74
CA ALA A 153 12.40 -2.46 -0.39
C ALA A 153 12.89 -3.82 0.12
N SER A 154 12.78 -4.88 -0.67
CA SER A 154 13.24 -6.22 -0.27
C SER A 154 14.74 -6.24 0.09
N ARG A 155 15.57 -5.53 -0.68
CA ARG A 155 17.01 -5.38 -0.38
C ARG A 155 17.28 -4.51 0.85
N LEU A 156 16.51 -3.44 1.03
CA LEU A 156 16.60 -2.58 2.22
C LEU A 156 16.19 -3.35 3.49
N LEU A 157 15.14 -4.16 3.40
CA LEU A 157 14.64 -4.99 4.50
C LEU A 157 15.59 -6.12 4.88
N ALA A 158 16.40 -6.62 3.93
CA ALA A 158 17.43 -7.61 4.15
C ALA A 158 18.68 -7.04 4.86
N ARG A 159 18.88 -5.71 4.82
CA ARG A 159 19.97 -5.04 5.54
C ARG A 159 19.47 -4.54 6.90
N SER A 160 20.30 -4.68 7.93
CA SER A 160 19.98 -4.18 9.28
C SER A 160 20.10 -2.65 9.43
N SER A 161 20.67 -1.94 8.45
CA SER A 161 21.22 -0.58 8.63
C SER A 161 20.45 0.58 7.95
N PRO A 162 19.27 0.36 7.35
CA PRO A 162 18.26 1.39 7.37
C PRO A 162 17.01 0.91 8.13
N LYS A 163 16.72 1.57 9.26
CA LYS A 163 15.45 1.40 9.95
C LYS A 163 14.31 1.71 8.98
N VAL A 164 13.26 0.89 9.02
CA VAL A 164 12.11 1.01 8.11
C VAL A 164 11.49 2.40 8.22
N GLU A 165 11.44 2.90 9.44
CA GLU A 165 10.84 4.18 9.76
C GLU A 165 11.59 5.36 9.13
N SER A 166 12.89 5.21 8.88
CA SER A 166 13.77 6.29 8.39
C SER A 166 13.63 6.51 6.90
N TYR A 167 13.70 5.43 6.11
CA TYR A 167 13.54 5.58 4.67
C TYR A 167 12.08 5.81 4.29
N MET A 168 11.10 5.30 5.05
CA MET A 168 9.68 5.51 4.77
C MET A 168 9.27 6.99 4.86
N GLN A 169 9.90 7.76 5.75
CA GLN A 169 9.70 9.21 5.80
C GLN A 169 10.08 9.88 4.47
N ILE A 170 11.22 9.48 3.89
CA ILE A 170 11.72 9.98 2.62
C ILE A 170 10.78 9.55 1.48
N VAL A 171 10.31 8.31 1.50
CA VAL A 171 9.32 7.79 0.53
C VAL A 171 8.05 8.64 0.53
N PHE A 172 7.50 8.98 1.70
CA PHE A 172 6.33 9.84 1.79
C PHE A 172 6.60 11.28 1.34
N ALA A 173 7.77 11.83 1.65
CA ALA A 173 8.15 13.16 1.20
C ALA A 173 8.29 13.23 -0.33
N ILE A 174 8.96 12.24 -0.94
CA ILE A 174 9.06 12.12 -2.41
C ILE A 174 7.66 11.97 -3.02
N SER A 175 6.81 11.13 -2.44
CA SER A 175 5.43 10.93 -2.91
C SER A 175 4.60 12.22 -2.84
N ALA A 176 4.77 13.02 -1.79
CA ALA A 176 4.10 14.31 -1.65
C ALA A 176 4.57 15.29 -2.75
N LEU A 177 5.87 15.32 -3.03
CA LEU A 177 6.46 16.15 -4.09
C LEU A 177 5.97 15.72 -5.48
N THR A 178 5.81 14.41 -5.74
CA THR A 178 5.35 13.94 -7.05
C THR A 178 3.95 14.44 -7.39
N PHE A 179 3.07 14.60 -6.39
CA PHE A 179 1.73 15.16 -6.59
C PHE A 179 1.69 16.69 -6.68
N LEU A 180 2.80 17.37 -6.42
CA LEU A 180 2.92 18.81 -6.74
C LEU A 180 3.24 19.03 -8.23
N PHE A 181 3.79 18.05 -8.96
CA PHE A 181 4.11 18.21 -10.38
C PHE A 181 2.89 18.57 -11.24
N PRO A 182 1.74 17.87 -11.17
CA PRO A 182 0.53 18.26 -11.92
C PRO A 182 0.06 19.68 -11.61
N ILE A 183 0.27 20.16 -10.38
CA ILE A 183 -0.09 21.51 -9.96
C ILE A 183 0.83 22.53 -10.63
N ILE A 184 2.14 22.31 -10.57
CA ILE A 184 3.15 23.19 -11.15
C ILE A 184 3.01 23.24 -12.67
N THR A 185 2.80 22.10 -13.34
CA THR A 185 2.59 22.05 -14.79
C THR A 185 1.30 22.76 -15.21
N SER A 186 0.21 22.62 -14.45
CA SER A 186 -1.05 23.35 -14.71
C SER A 186 -0.94 24.86 -14.58
N LEU A 187 -0.02 25.36 -13.74
CA LEU A 187 0.21 26.79 -13.52
C LEU A 187 1.23 27.41 -14.49
N THR A 188 2.19 26.61 -14.98
CA THR A 188 3.32 27.09 -15.80
C THR A 188 3.13 26.88 -17.29
N VAL A 189 2.29 25.93 -17.69
CA VAL A 189 2.06 25.58 -19.10
C VAL A 189 0.62 25.93 -19.46
N ALA A 190 0.44 26.92 -20.34
CA ALA A 190 -0.87 27.24 -20.87
C ALA A 190 -1.48 26.01 -21.59
N PRO A 191 -2.79 25.74 -21.45
CA PRO A 191 -3.42 24.59 -22.09
C PRO A 191 -3.22 24.67 -23.60
N SER A 192 -2.44 23.75 -24.16
CA SER A 192 -2.29 23.61 -25.61
C SER A 192 -3.66 23.27 -26.20
N LYS A 193 -4.19 24.16 -27.03
CA LYS A 193 -5.48 24.01 -27.74
C LYS A 193 -5.41 23.06 -28.94
N VAL A 194 -4.38 22.22 -29.04
CA VAL A 194 -4.19 21.34 -30.19
C VAL A 194 -4.81 19.98 -29.85
N LYS A 195 -5.99 19.72 -30.42
CA LYS A 195 -6.61 18.40 -30.39
C LYS A 195 -5.80 17.43 -31.25
N GLY A 196 -5.27 16.37 -30.63
CA GLY A 196 -4.57 15.29 -31.31
C GLY A 196 -3.06 15.54 -31.47
N GLY A 197 -2.27 14.93 -30.59
CA GLY A 197 -0.81 14.90 -30.65
C GLY A 197 -0.27 13.84 -29.69
N SER A 198 0.98 13.41 -29.91
CA SER A 198 1.71 12.56 -28.96
C SER A 198 1.99 13.32 -27.64
N ILE A 199 2.29 12.58 -26.56
CA ILE A 199 2.49 13.10 -25.20
C ILE A 199 3.32 14.39 -25.21
N SER A 200 2.70 15.51 -24.83
CA SER A 200 3.39 16.81 -24.66
C SER A 200 4.55 16.69 -23.67
N PHE A 201 5.58 17.55 -23.79
CA PHE A 201 6.70 17.58 -22.85
C PHE A 201 6.25 17.69 -21.38
N ALA A 202 5.17 18.44 -21.14
CA ALA A 202 4.54 18.53 -19.81
C ALA A 202 3.92 17.19 -19.36
N GLY A 203 3.26 16.46 -20.26
CA GLY A 203 2.71 15.13 -20.00
C GLY A 203 3.79 14.09 -19.75
N SER A 204 4.96 14.20 -20.39
CA SER A 204 6.13 13.34 -20.15
C SER A 204 6.70 13.55 -18.74
N ILE A 205 6.81 14.80 -18.28
CA ILE A 205 7.24 15.11 -16.90
C ILE A 205 6.24 14.56 -15.88
N GLN A 206 4.94 14.70 -16.16
CA GLN A 206 3.89 14.18 -15.29
C GLN A 206 3.90 12.64 -15.22
N LEU A 207 4.09 11.97 -16.36
CA LEU A 207 4.24 10.51 -16.42
C LEU A 207 5.45 10.05 -15.60
N LEU A 208 6.58 10.76 -15.67
CA LEU A 208 7.75 10.47 -14.85
C LEU A 208 7.44 10.64 -13.36
N GLY A 209 6.75 11.72 -12.97
CA GLY A 209 6.30 11.93 -11.60
C GLY A 209 5.40 10.81 -11.09
N PHE A 210 4.46 10.33 -11.90
CA PHE A 210 3.58 9.20 -11.58
C PHE A 210 4.36 7.88 -11.49
N CYS A 211 5.36 7.66 -12.34
CA CYS A 211 6.24 6.50 -12.22
C CYS A 211 7.04 6.53 -10.90
N VAL A 212 7.53 7.70 -10.47
CA VAL A 212 8.24 7.84 -9.19
C VAL A 212 7.29 7.56 -8.01
N PHE A 213 6.04 8.03 -8.08
CA PHE A 213 5.03 7.71 -7.08
C PHE A 213 4.76 6.20 -7.01
N GLU A 214 4.63 5.54 -8.16
CA GLU A 214 4.42 4.08 -8.22
C GLU A 214 5.61 3.29 -7.67
N ALA A 215 6.85 3.73 -7.91
CA ALA A 215 8.01 3.16 -7.22
C ALA A 215 7.89 3.32 -5.70
N CYS A 216 7.40 4.45 -5.21
CA CYS A 216 7.15 4.68 -3.79
C CYS A 216 6.05 3.77 -3.22
N VAL A 217 4.98 3.49 -4.00
CA VAL A 217 3.95 2.50 -3.64
C VAL A 217 4.56 1.10 -3.53
N GLY A 218 5.42 0.72 -4.48
CA GLY A 218 6.19 -0.52 -4.42
C GLY A 218 7.08 -0.63 -3.18
N LEU A 219 7.71 0.47 -2.77
CA LEU A 219 8.48 0.54 -1.53
C LEU A 219 7.60 0.44 -0.27
N PHE A 220 6.40 1.02 -0.32
CA PHE A 220 5.50 1.13 0.81
C PHE A 220 4.97 -0.25 1.26
N TRP A 221 4.51 -1.10 0.34
CA TRP A 221 3.83 -2.36 0.70
C TRP A 221 4.68 -3.34 1.53
N PRO A 222 5.93 -3.67 1.17
CA PRO A 222 6.77 -4.55 2.00
C PRO A 222 7.12 -3.92 3.34
N SER A 223 7.33 -2.60 3.36
CA SER A 223 7.75 -1.83 4.53
C SER A 223 6.63 -1.73 5.57
N ILE A 224 5.42 -1.39 5.14
CA ILE A 224 4.25 -1.34 6.04
C ILE A 224 3.92 -2.73 6.57
N MET A 225 4.08 -3.79 5.76
CA MET A 225 3.84 -5.16 6.22
C MET A 225 4.77 -5.55 7.36
N LYS A 226 6.06 -5.17 7.28
CA LYS A 226 7.03 -5.40 8.35
C LYS A 226 6.72 -4.60 9.62
N MET A 227 6.35 -3.32 9.50
CA MET A 227 5.98 -2.51 10.67
C MET A 227 4.68 -3.04 11.32
N ARG A 228 3.70 -3.45 10.51
CA ARG A 228 2.47 -4.09 11.00
C ARG A 228 2.76 -5.41 11.71
N SER A 229 3.72 -6.19 11.22
CA SER A 229 4.10 -7.44 11.90
C SER A 229 4.79 -7.23 13.24
N GLN A 230 5.49 -6.11 13.41
CA GLN A 230 6.23 -5.79 14.62
C GLN A 230 5.38 -5.06 15.68
N TYR A 231 4.48 -4.17 15.25
CA TYR A 231 3.74 -3.29 16.16
C TYR A 231 2.32 -3.76 16.43
N ILE A 232 1.69 -4.55 15.54
CA ILE A 232 0.29 -4.95 15.69
C ILE A 232 0.19 -6.45 16.01
N PRO A 233 -0.39 -6.82 17.16
CA PRO A 233 -0.61 -8.22 17.53
C PRO A 233 -1.45 -8.94 16.47
N GLU A 234 -1.13 -10.21 16.21
CA GLU A 234 -1.71 -10.96 15.08
C GLU A 234 -3.23 -11.14 15.22
N GLU A 235 -3.73 -11.32 16.44
CA GLU A 235 -5.14 -11.56 16.74
C GLU A 235 -6.07 -10.40 16.34
N SER A 236 -5.62 -9.15 16.50
CA SER A 236 -6.45 -7.96 16.26
C SER A 236 -5.99 -7.14 15.04
N ARG A 237 -4.99 -7.62 14.29
CA ARG A 237 -4.43 -6.92 13.14
C ARG A 237 -5.48 -6.55 12.10
N SER A 238 -6.34 -7.50 11.74
CA SER A 238 -7.43 -7.27 10.77
C SER A 238 -8.37 -6.16 11.25
N THR A 239 -8.83 -6.25 12.50
CA THR A 239 -9.79 -5.33 13.10
C THR A 239 -9.23 -3.91 13.23
N ILE A 240 -8.01 -3.77 13.73
CA ILE A 240 -7.33 -2.46 13.87
C ILE A 240 -7.18 -1.78 12.51
N MET A 241 -6.78 -2.51 11.47
CA MET A 241 -6.63 -1.93 10.13
C MET A 241 -7.97 -1.52 9.53
N ASN A 242 -9.02 -2.32 9.72
CA ASN A 242 -10.36 -1.96 9.26
C ASN A 242 -10.90 -0.71 9.98
N PHE A 243 -10.58 -0.53 11.26
CA PHE A 243 -10.94 0.66 12.03
C PHE A 243 -10.42 1.96 11.38
N PHE A 244 -9.19 1.95 10.87
CA PHE A 244 -8.61 3.11 10.18
C PHE A 244 -9.00 3.21 8.70
N ARG A 245 -9.32 2.08 8.05
CA ARG A 245 -9.69 2.05 6.62
C ARG A 245 -11.12 2.52 6.36
N ILE A 246 -12.09 2.15 7.19
CA ILE A 246 -13.50 2.47 6.96
C ILE A 246 -13.72 3.99 6.85
N PRO A 247 -13.28 4.83 7.82
CA PRO A 247 -13.53 6.27 7.76
C PRO A 247 -12.82 6.93 6.57
N LEU A 248 -11.59 6.50 6.29
CA LEU A 248 -10.80 7.05 5.19
C LEU A 248 -11.39 6.67 3.84
N ASN A 249 -11.79 5.41 3.63
CA ASN A 249 -12.41 4.99 2.37
C ASN A 249 -13.74 5.72 2.14
N ILE A 250 -14.53 5.96 3.20
CA ILE A 250 -15.73 6.80 3.11
C ILE A 250 -15.34 8.22 2.68
N PHE A 251 -14.32 8.82 3.28
CA PHE A 251 -13.83 10.14 2.89
C PHE A 251 -13.40 10.19 1.42
N VAL A 252 -12.62 9.21 0.95
CA VAL A 252 -12.18 9.11 -0.46
C VAL A 252 -13.39 8.97 -1.38
N CYS A 253 -14.37 8.13 -1.03
CA CYS A 253 -15.61 8.00 -1.80
C CYS A 253 -16.38 9.32 -1.89
N ILE A 254 -16.45 10.10 -0.80
CA ILE A 254 -17.11 11.42 -0.81
C ILE A 254 -16.37 12.40 -1.73
N VAL A 255 -15.03 12.43 -1.67
CA VAL A 255 -14.21 13.29 -2.54
C VAL A 255 -14.39 12.91 -4.01
N LEU A 256 -14.33 11.62 -4.33
CA LEU A 256 -14.52 11.11 -5.69
C LEU A 256 -15.96 11.31 -6.20
N TYR A 257 -16.98 11.18 -5.34
CA TYR A 257 -18.36 11.48 -5.70
C TYR A 257 -18.53 12.95 -6.11
N ASN A 258 -17.78 13.86 -5.47
CA ASN A 258 -17.77 15.28 -5.78
C ASN A 258 -16.67 15.67 -6.79
N VAL A 259 -16.16 14.73 -7.60
CA VAL A 259 -15.08 15.02 -8.58
C VAL A 259 -15.46 16.06 -9.62
N ASN A 260 -16.73 16.16 -9.97
CA ASN A 260 -17.21 17.20 -10.89
C ASN A 260 -17.24 18.59 -10.27
N ALA A 261 -17.21 18.69 -8.93
CA ALA A 261 -17.24 19.95 -8.19
C ALA A 261 -15.82 20.47 -7.86
N PHE A 262 -14.79 19.63 -7.88
CA PHE A 262 -13.43 20.00 -7.49
C PHE A 262 -12.44 19.83 -8.66
N PRO A 263 -11.61 20.85 -8.95
CA PRO A 263 -10.53 20.71 -9.92
C PRO A 263 -9.57 19.59 -9.52
N ILE A 264 -9.09 18.83 -10.51
CA ILE A 264 -8.09 17.75 -10.33
C ILE A 264 -6.86 18.24 -9.54
N THR A 265 -6.44 19.49 -9.76
CA THR A 265 -5.36 20.16 -9.03
C THR A 265 -5.60 20.21 -7.52
N VAL A 266 -6.84 20.45 -7.08
CA VAL A 266 -7.20 20.48 -5.65
C VAL A 266 -7.12 19.08 -5.06
N MET A 267 -7.54 18.05 -5.80
CA MET A 267 -7.45 16.66 -5.34
C MET A 267 -6.00 16.20 -5.17
N PHE A 268 -5.13 16.46 -6.15
CA PHE A 268 -3.69 16.18 -6.00
C PHE A 268 -3.04 17.01 -4.89
N GLY A 269 -3.49 18.26 -4.69
CA GLY A 269 -3.08 19.09 -3.55
C GLY A 269 -3.43 18.46 -2.20
N MET A 270 -4.67 17.97 -2.04
CA MET A 270 -5.09 17.25 -0.83
C MET A 270 -4.27 15.98 -0.61
N CYS A 271 -4.04 15.17 -1.65
CA CYS A 271 -3.18 13.99 -1.57
C CYS A 271 -1.74 14.34 -1.16
N SER A 272 -1.18 15.43 -1.70
CA SER A 272 0.15 15.91 -1.31
C SER A 272 0.20 16.29 0.18
N ILE A 273 -0.82 16.98 0.69
CA ILE A 273 -0.93 17.32 2.12
C ILE A 273 -1.03 16.06 2.98
N PHE A 274 -1.86 15.09 2.59
CA PHE A 274 -1.99 13.82 3.32
C PHE A 274 -0.67 13.07 3.40
N LEU A 275 0.07 12.98 2.29
CA LEU A 275 1.39 12.34 2.27
C LEU A 275 2.44 13.11 3.07
N PHE A 276 2.37 14.44 3.08
CA PHE A 276 3.23 15.26 3.93
C PHE A 276 2.94 15.04 5.42
N ILE A 277 1.66 14.98 5.80
CA ILE A 277 1.23 14.60 7.15
C ILE A 277 1.74 13.20 7.49
N SER A 278 1.61 12.21 6.58
CA SER A 278 2.18 10.87 6.77
C SER A 278 3.68 10.89 7.03
N SER A 279 4.44 11.77 6.35
CA SER A 279 5.88 11.93 6.60
C SER A 279 6.16 12.44 8.02
N ILE A 280 5.38 13.40 8.51
CA ILE A 280 5.48 13.91 9.89
C ILE A 280 5.10 12.83 10.90
N LEU A 281 4.00 12.11 10.68
CA LEU A 281 3.56 11.01 11.54
C LEU A 281 4.59 9.88 11.55
N GLN A 282 5.22 9.57 10.42
CA GLN A 282 6.29 8.57 10.33
C GLN A 282 7.53 8.99 11.14
N ARG A 283 7.86 10.29 11.13
CA ARG A 283 8.92 10.84 11.98
C ARG A 283 8.59 10.70 13.47
N ARG A 284 7.34 10.96 13.86
CA ARG A 284 6.87 10.75 15.25
C ARG A 284 6.95 9.27 15.63
N LEU A 285 6.50 8.37 14.76
CA LEU A 285 6.56 6.93 14.98
C LEU A 285 8.00 6.46 15.24
N MET A 286 8.97 6.96 14.46
CA MET A 286 10.39 6.68 14.70
C MET A 286 10.84 7.09 16.11
N VAL A 287 10.54 8.33 16.51
CA VAL A 287 10.99 8.87 17.81
C VAL A 287 10.38 8.07 18.96
N VAL A 288 9.09 7.72 18.86
CA VAL A 288 8.39 6.92 19.87
C VAL A 288 8.97 5.50 19.92
N ALA A 289 9.24 4.88 18.77
CA ALA A 289 9.84 3.56 18.68
C ALA A 289 11.26 3.52 19.29
N GLU A 290 12.07 4.56 19.07
CA GLU A 290 13.41 4.68 19.65
C GLU A 290 13.36 4.90 21.17
N SER A 291 12.46 5.76 21.65
CA SER A 291 12.29 6.02 23.09
C SER A 291 11.91 4.77 23.88
N HIS A 292 10.97 3.97 23.35
CA HIS A 292 10.57 2.71 23.98
C HIS A 292 11.70 1.67 23.98
N LYS A 293 12.52 1.63 22.92
CA LYS A 293 13.66 0.71 22.85
C LYS A 293 14.76 1.09 23.85
N SER A 294 15.05 2.39 23.99
CA SER A 294 15.99 2.90 25.00
C SER A 294 15.52 2.56 26.41
N LYS A 295 14.25 2.85 26.74
CA LYS A 295 13.68 2.53 28.06
C LYS A 295 13.76 1.03 28.36
N SER A 296 13.42 0.17 27.39
CA SER A 296 13.51 -1.29 27.58
C SER A 296 14.95 -1.75 27.85
N GLN A 297 15.93 -1.20 27.11
CA GLN A 297 17.35 -1.50 27.32
C GLN A 297 17.86 -1.03 28.68
N ASP A 298 17.47 0.15 29.13
CA ASP A 298 17.82 0.69 30.45
C ASP A 298 17.24 -0.18 31.58
N TRP A 299 15.98 -0.62 31.45
CA TRP A 299 15.34 -1.52 32.41
C TRP A 299 16.03 -2.90 32.47
N THR A 300 16.40 -3.49 31.34
CA THR A 300 17.18 -4.74 31.32
C THR A 300 18.56 -4.57 31.94
N SER A 301 19.23 -3.45 31.67
CA SER A 301 20.55 -3.17 32.26
C SER A 301 20.47 -2.91 33.77
N MET A 302 19.40 -2.30 34.27
CA MET A 302 19.16 -2.16 35.71
C MET A 302 18.86 -3.52 36.35
N LYS A 303 18.01 -4.33 35.73
CA LYS A 303 17.69 -5.67 36.24
C LYS A 303 18.92 -6.56 36.31
N ASP A 304 19.75 -6.59 35.27
CA ASP A 304 20.99 -7.38 35.25
C ASP A 304 21.94 -6.94 36.36
N ARG A 305 22.10 -5.62 36.58
CA ARG A 305 22.88 -5.05 37.69
C ARG A 305 22.33 -5.42 39.08
N ASP A 306 21.01 -5.44 39.24
CA ASP A 306 20.38 -5.81 40.51
C ASP A 306 20.57 -7.31 40.81
N THR A 307 20.55 -8.18 39.79
CA THR A 307 20.88 -9.62 39.95
C THR A 307 22.36 -9.88 40.25
N GLU A 308 23.30 -9.06 39.75
CA GLU A 308 24.72 -9.18 40.10
C GLU A 308 25.02 -8.65 41.52
N ALA A 309 24.13 -7.84 42.10
CA ALA A 309 24.27 -7.26 43.43
C ALA A 309 23.65 -8.13 44.55
N GLU A 310 22.90 -9.19 44.23
CA GLU A 310 22.50 -10.19 45.22
C GLU A 310 23.73 -11.02 45.63
N PRO A 311 24.17 -10.97 46.90
CA PRO A 311 25.26 -11.82 47.34
C PRO A 311 24.82 -13.28 47.22
N LEU A 312 25.61 -14.07 46.51
CA LEU A 312 25.52 -15.54 46.47
C LEU A 312 25.55 -16.07 47.91
N ASN A 313 24.38 -16.21 48.52
CA ASN A 313 24.21 -16.95 49.77
C ASN A 313 24.36 -18.43 49.44
N ILE A 314 25.60 -18.91 49.58
CA ILE A 314 25.98 -20.32 49.72
C ILE A 314 25.56 -20.79 51.11
#